data_AF-A0A660Y294-F1
#
_entry.id   AF-A0A660Y294-F1
#
_cell.length_a   1.000
_cell.length_b   1.000
_cell.length_c   1.000
_cell.angle_alpha   90.00
_cell.angle_beta   90.00
_cell.angle_gamma   90.00
#
_symmetry.space_group_name_H-M   'P 1'
#
loop_
_entity.id
_entity.type
_entity.pdbx_description
1 polymer ?
#
loop_
_entity_poly.entity_id
_entity_poly.type
_entity_poly.pdbx_seq_one_letter_code
_entity_poly.pdbx_strand_id
1 'polypeptide(L)'
;MKISFRQNIRFYPLIMLLLLRSAFSIQISDLRIENEKDLRQCTEYAPIFCWQALNTTENTNVLMQLFLSNNRSDSLIWSSDTLPYFGNRFRFRSLGTLSAGNTYRFKLQIFQDDLSATASKSLTFRMNSTPGPPRIDDNKISVFTDRNLQIPVTPSHDSEMPDQEL
;
A
#
# COMPACT_ATOMS: atom_id res chain seq x y z
N MET A 1 -8.94 -65.11 -37.48
CA MET A 1 -9.30 -63.71 -37.17
C MET A 1 -9.07 -63.48 -35.68
N LYS A 2 -7.94 -62.90 -35.29
CA LYS A 2 -7.60 -62.55 -33.89
C LYS A 2 -7.43 -61.03 -33.85
N ILE A 3 -8.38 -60.34 -33.22
CA ILE A 3 -8.31 -58.89 -33.03
C ILE A 3 -7.46 -58.65 -31.79
N SER A 4 -6.29 -58.04 -31.97
CA SER A 4 -5.39 -57.65 -30.89
C SER A 4 -5.81 -56.26 -30.39
N PHE A 5 -6.24 -56.18 -29.12
CA PHE A 5 -6.60 -54.94 -28.45
C PHE A 5 -5.30 -54.30 -27.93
N ARG A 6 -4.71 -53.37 -28.70
CA ARG A 6 -3.61 -52.54 -28.20
C ARG A 6 -4.18 -51.48 -27.26
N GLN A 7 -3.82 -51.58 -25.98
CA GLN A 7 -4.08 -50.56 -24.98
C GLN A 7 -3.37 -49.25 -25.36
N ASN A 8 -4.16 -48.18 -25.48
CA ASN A 8 -3.71 -46.80 -25.55
C ASN A 8 -3.11 -46.40 -24.19
N ILE A 9 -1.79 -46.52 -24.03
CA ILE A 9 -1.09 -45.88 -22.92
C ILE A 9 -0.89 -44.41 -23.31
N ARG A 10 -1.79 -43.53 -22.84
CA ARG A 10 -1.62 -42.08 -23.00
C ARG A 10 -0.54 -41.59 -22.03
N PHE A 11 0.55 -41.06 -22.59
CA PHE A 11 1.57 -40.30 -21.88
C PHE A 11 0.97 -39.00 -21.31
N TYR A 12 0.76 -38.92 -20.00
CA TYR A 12 0.57 -37.64 -19.29
C TYR A 12 1.34 -37.51 -17.96
N PRO A 13 2.65 -37.81 -17.87
CA PRO A 13 3.42 -37.40 -16.70
C PRO A 13 3.87 -35.92 -16.77
N LEU A 14 4.00 -35.33 -17.95
CA LEU A 14 4.61 -34.00 -18.12
C LEU A 14 3.69 -32.84 -17.72
N ILE A 15 2.39 -32.91 -18.07
CA ILE A 15 1.42 -31.85 -17.75
C ILE A 15 1.12 -31.84 -16.25
N MET A 16 1.11 -33.00 -15.58
CA MET A 16 0.92 -33.06 -14.13
C MET A 16 2.16 -32.55 -13.36
N LEU A 17 3.37 -32.81 -13.85
CA LEU A 17 4.61 -32.28 -13.26
C LEU A 17 4.75 -30.74 -13.45
N LEU A 18 4.23 -30.20 -14.56
CA LEU A 18 4.16 -28.75 -14.82
C LEU A 18 3.12 -28.04 -13.94
N LEU A 19 2.02 -28.72 -13.58
CA LEU A 19 1.00 -28.18 -12.67
C LEU A 19 1.40 -28.25 -11.18
N LEU A 20 2.37 -29.09 -10.80
CA LEU A 20 2.90 -29.13 -9.42
C LEU A 20 3.95 -28.04 -9.14
N ARG A 21 4.57 -27.45 -10.17
CA ARG A 21 5.59 -26.40 -9.98
C ARG A 21 5.01 -25.01 -9.70
N SER A 22 3.71 -24.80 -9.88
CA SER A 22 3.05 -23.51 -9.64
C SER A 22 2.65 -23.28 -8.17
N ALA A 23 2.94 -24.21 -7.25
CA ALA A 23 2.32 -24.23 -5.93
C ALA A 23 3.06 -23.43 -4.83
N PHE A 24 4.21 -22.81 -5.09
CA PHE A 24 5.00 -22.15 -4.04
C PHE A 24 5.54 -20.77 -4.46
N SER A 25 4.68 -19.89 -4.99
CA SER A 25 5.02 -18.47 -5.03
C SER A 25 4.82 -17.85 -3.65
N ILE A 26 5.73 -16.95 -3.27
CA ILE A 26 5.54 -16.12 -2.08
C ILE A 26 4.33 -15.22 -2.31
N GLN A 27 3.48 -15.11 -1.30
CA GLN A 27 2.31 -14.23 -1.34
C GLN A 27 2.35 -13.25 -0.17
N ILE A 28 2.09 -11.98 -0.45
CA ILE A 28 1.97 -10.92 0.57
C ILE A 28 0.49 -10.55 0.73
N SER A 29 -0.04 -10.72 1.93
CA SER A 29 -1.42 -10.37 2.29
C SER A 29 -1.46 -9.37 3.45
N ASP A 30 -2.62 -8.74 3.65
CA ASP A 30 -2.92 -7.86 4.81
C ASP A 30 -1.84 -6.80 5.12
N LEU A 31 -1.31 -6.13 4.08
CA LEU A 31 -0.38 -5.02 4.27
C LEU A 31 -1.16 -3.81 4.81
N ARG A 32 -0.87 -3.40 6.05
CA ARG A 32 -1.59 -2.36 6.78
C ARG A 32 -0.67 -1.60 7.73
N ILE A 33 -1.16 -0.49 8.28
CA ILE A 33 -0.50 0.25 9.36
C ILE A 33 -1.19 -0.12 10.68
N GLU A 34 -0.41 -0.49 11.69
CA GLU A 34 -0.92 -0.80 13.02
C GLU A 34 -1.58 0.42 13.67
N ASN A 35 -2.74 0.22 14.30
CA ASN A 35 -3.56 1.25 14.96
C ASN A 35 -4.14 2.34 14.04
N GLU A 36 -3.96 2.24 12.73
CA GLU A 36 -4.60 3.13 11.76
C GLU A 36 -5.82 2.45 11.12
N LYS A 37 -7.00 3.06 11.30
CA LYS A 37 -8.26 2.55 10.72
C LYS A 37 -8.58 3.19 9.37
N ASP A 38 -8.29 4.49 9.24
CA ASP A 38 -8.48 5.23 8.00
C ASP A 38 -7.13 5.70 7.47
N LEU A 39 -6.70 5.08 6.36
CA LEU A 39 -5.43 5.39 5.73
C LEU A 39 -5.42 6.78 5.08
N ARG A 40 -6.55 7.47 4.99
CA ARG A 40 -6.65 8.82 4.41
C ARG A 40 -6.33 9.92 5.41
N GLN A 41 -6.26 9.58 6.71
CA GLN A 41 -6.06 10.54 7.81
C GLN A 41 -5.17 9.95 8.92
N CYS A 42 -4.03 9.35 8.57
CA CYS A 42 -3.12 8.76 9.53
C CYS A 42 -2.53 9.79 10.50
N THR A 43 -2.41 9.43 11.76
CA THR A 43 -1.90 10.30 12.83
C THR A 43 -0.54 9.88 13.36
N GLU A 44 -0.12 8.63 13.11
CA GLU A 44 1.18 8.12 13.54
C GLU A 44 2.32 8.49 12.58
N TYR A 45 3.29 9.27 13.07
CA TYR A 45 4.46 9.73 12.31
C TYR A 45 5.64 8.73 12.35
N ALA A 46 5.53 7.67 13.15
CA ALA A 46 6.44 6.53 13.16
C ALA A 46 5.66 5.21 12.91
N PRO A 47 5.02 5.07 11.72
CA PRO A 47 4.07 3.99 11.46
C PRO A 47 4.73 2.62 11.59
N ILE A 48 3.95 1.66 12.10
CA ILE A 48 4.32 0.26 12.14
C ILE A 48 3.58 -0.45 11.02
N PHE A 49 4.30 -0.85 9.99
CA PHE A 49 3.77 -1.63 8.89
C PHE A 49 3.68 -3.09 9.31
N CYS A 50 2.52 -3.69 9.10
CA CYS A 50 2.24 -5.09 9.36
C CYS A 50 1.82 -5.76 8.06
N TRP A 51 2.25 -7.00 7.84
CA TRP A 51 1.82 -7.81 6.71
C TRP A 51 1.71 -9.28 7.11
N GLN A 52 1.30 -10.10 6.16
CA GLN A 52 1.42 -11.54 6.21
C GLN A 52 2.19 -11.99 4.97
N ALA A 53 3.08 -12.96 5.14
CA ALA A 53 3.78 -13.58 4.04
C ALA A 53 3.64 -15.11 4.15
N LEU A 54 3.25 -15.75 3.06
CA LEU A 54 3.18 -17.21 2.94
C LEU A 54 4.35 -17.71 2.09
N ASN A 55 4.75 -18.96 2.33
CA ASN A 55 5.83 -19.64 1.61
C ASN A 55 7.20 -18.95 1.70
N THR A 56 7.46 -18.21 2.79
CA THR A 56 8.80 -17.67 3.06
C THR A 56 9.74 -18.77 3.55
N THR A 57 11.00 -18.68 3.14
CA THR A 57 12.10 -19.58 3.50
C THR A 57 13.24 -18.81 4.17
N GLU A 58 14.25 -19.51 4.70
CA GLU A 58 15.40 -18.87 5.36
C GLU A 58 16.22 -17.96 4.41
N ASN A 59 16.18 -18.22 3.10
CA ASN A 59 16.87 -17.43 2.08
C ASN A 59 16.04 -16.23 1.57
N THR A 60 14.91 -15.96 2.21
CA THR A 60 14.02 -14.87 1.79
C THR A 60 14.58 -13.52 2.24
N ASN A 61 14.61 -12.57 1.31
CA ASN A 61 15.02 -11.19 1.58
C ASN A 61 13.87 -10.21 1.34
N VAL A 62 13.95 -9.03 1.94
CA VAL A 62 12.95 -7.97 1.84
C VAL A 62 13.60 -6.64 1.48
N LEU A 63 12.90 -5.86 0.65
CA LEU A 63 13.19 -4.46 0.39
C LEU A 63 11.95 -3.65 0.72
N MET A 64 12.13 -2.61 1.50
CA MET A 64 11.06 -1.69 1.90
C MET A 64 11.38 -0.31 1.37
N GLN A 65 10.40 0.32 0.75
CA GLN A 65 10.55 1.63 0.14
C GLN A 65 9.37 2.50 0.53
N LEU A 66 9.66 3.78 0.76
CA LEU A 66 8.66 4.79 1.03
C LEU A 66 8.78 5.88 -0.03
N PHE A 67 7.65 6.19 -0.64
CA PHE A 67 7.54 7.21 -1.67
C PHE A 67 6.63 8.33 -1.17
N LEU A 68 6.98 9.58 -1.46
CA LEU A 68 6.05 10.69 -1.44
C LEU A 68 5.23 10.65 -2.72
N SER A 69 3.92 10.49 -2.59
CA SER A 69 3.01 10.44 -3.72
C SER A 69 2.50 11.84 -4.03
N ASN A 70 2.67 12.26 -5.28
CA ASN A 70 2.17 13.53 -5.77
C ASN A 70 1.38 13.28 -7.09
N ASN A 71 0.63 14.29 -7.55
CA ASN A 71 -0.27 14.16 -8.70
C ASN A 71 0.44 13.83 -10.04
N ARG A 72 1.77 13.80 -10.11
CA ARG A 72 2.54 13.59 -11.35
C ARG A 72 3.40 12.34 -11.30
N SER A 73 4.05 12.05 -10.17
CA SER A 73 4.88 10.87 -9.98
C SER A 73 5.26 10.67 -8.52
N ASP A 74 5.45 9.40 -8.15
CA ASP A 74 5.98 9.07 -6.84
C ASP A 74 7.48 9.37 -6.75
N SER A 75 7.89 10.06 -5.68
CA SER A 75 9.29 10.36 -5.38
C SER A 75 9.78 9.45 -4.26
N LEU A 76 10.84 8.67 -4.49
CA LEU A 76 11.45 7.84 -3.45
C LEU A 76 12.06 8.76 -2.37
N ILE A 77 11.58 8.65 -1.13
CA ILE A 77 12.07 9.46 0.00
C ILE A 77 12.84 8.62 1.03
N TRP A 78 12.63 7.30 1.02
CA TRP A 78 13.38 6.37 1.86
C TRP A 78 13.37 4.97 1.25
N SER A 79 14.47 4.25 1.41
CA SER A 79 14.59 2.83 1.08
C SER A 79 15.40 2.16 2.18
N SER A 80 15.01 0.94 2.57
CA SER A 80 15.94 0.04 3.24
C SER A 80 16.99 -0.47 2.26
N ASP A 81 18.05 -1.07 2.79
CA ASP A 81 18.81 -2.06 2.04
C ASP A 81 17.96 -3.32 1.82
N THR A 82 18.43 -4.24 0.98
CA THR A 82 17.86 -5.59 0.92
C THR A 82 18.29 -6.34 2.17
N LEU A 83 17.33 -6.72 3.01
CA LEU A 83 17.57 -7.33 4.32
C LEU A 83 17.04 -8.77 4.35
N PRO A 84 17.62 -9.67 5.16
CA PRO A 84 17.00 -10.95 5.47
C PRO A 84 15.58 -10.77 6.02
N TYR A 85 14.65 -11.66 5.67
CA TYR A 85 13.28 -11.61 6.16
C TYR A 85 13.24 -11.75 7.69
N PHE A 86 12.92 -10.67 8.38
CA PHE A 86 12.94 -10.58 9.85
C PHE A 86 11.56 -10.77 10.49
N GLY A 87 10.57 -11.23 9.72
CA GLY A 87 9.18 -11.36 10.16
C GLY A 87 8.25 -10.39 9.45
N ASN A 88 7.14 -10.08 10.10
CA ASN A 88 5.97 -9.51 9.43
C ASN A 88 5.57 -8.10 9.93
N ARG A 89 6.47 -7.44 10.65
CA ARG A 89 6.26 -6.14 11.29
C ARG A 89 7.51 -5.27 11.17
N PHE A 90 7.35 -4.02 10.72
CA PHE A 90 8.44 -3.05 10.62
C PHE A 90 7.99 -1.69 11.13
N ARG A 91 8.73 -1.12 12.10
CA ARG A 91 8.50 0.26 12.56
C ARG A 91 9.40 1.20 11.77
N PHE A 92 8.79 2.08 10.98
CA PHE A 92 9.52 3.15 10.31
C PHE A 92 9.92 4.23 11.34
N ARG A 93 11.21 4.57 11.36
CA ARG A 93 11.77 5.59 12.24
C ARG A 93 12.64 6.53 11.42
N SER A 94 12.08 7.66 11.01
CA SER A 94 12.84 8.73 10.38
C SER A 94 12.25 10.08 10.78
N LEU A 95 13.06 10.90 11.46
CA LEU A 95 12.64 12.21 11.92
C LEU A 95 12.46 13.15 10.72
N GLY A 96 11.27 13.77 10.60
CA GLY A 96 10.98 14.78 9.57
C GLY A 96 10.69 14.25 8.17
N THR A 97 10.63 12.93 7.96
CA THR A 97 10.29 12.36 6.64
C THR A 97 8.79 12.38 6.34
N LEU A 98 7.96 12.18 7.37
CA LEU A 98 6.51 12.28 7.27
C LEU A 98 6.04 13.67 7.70
N SER A 99 5.23 14.31 6.87
CA SER A 99 4.72 15.67 7.08
C SER A 99 3.20 15.67 6.91
N ALA A 100 2.53 16.50 7.71
CA ALA A 100 1.08 16.64 7.70
C ALA A 100 0.54 16.94 6.29
N GLY A 101 -0.60 16.31 5.94
CA GLY A 101 -1.33 16.56 4.70
C GLY A 101 -0.76 15.87 3.45
N ASN A 102 0.44 15.30 3.52
CA ASN A 102 1.08 14.60 2.41
C ASN A 102 0.61 13.15 2.30
N THR A 103 0.54 12.66 1.07
CA THR A 103 0.26 11.27 0.74
C THR A 103 1.55 10.52 0.47
N TYR A 104 1.64 9.30 1.00
CA TYR A 104 2.80 8.43 0.92
C TYR A 104 2.37 7.06 0.40
N ARG A 105 3.29 6.39 -0.29
CA ARG A 105 3.15 4.98 -0.67
C ARG A 105 4.28 4.17 -0.07
N PHE A 106 3.94 3.22 0.78
CA PHE A 106 4.87 2.20 1.25
C PHE A 106 4.83 1.01 0.30
N LYS A 107 6.00 0.50 -0.09
CA LYS A 107 6.14 -0.68 -0.95
C LYS A 107 7.03 -1.70 -0.25
N LEU A 108 6.54 -2.93 -0.16
CA LEU A 108 7.25 -4.10 0.31
C LEU A 108 7.51 -5.03 -0.87
N GLN A 109 8.76 -5.42 -1.07
CA GLN A 109 9.16 -6.44 -2.04
C GLN A 109 9.85 -7.58 -1.29
N ILE A 110 9.54 -8.81 -1.69
CA ILE A 110 10.16 -10.02 -1.16
C ILE A 110 10.87 -10.75 -2.30
N PHE A 111 12.08 -11.21 -2.04
CA PHE A 111 12.98 -11.87 -2.98
C PHE A 111 13.36 -13.24 -2.44
N GLN A 112 13.59 -14.20 -3.34
CA GLN A 112 14.06 -15.54 -3.02
C GLN A 112 15.23 -15.91 -3.92
N ASP A 113 16.30 -16.45 -3.32
CA ASP A 113 17.49 -17.06 -3.93
C ASP A 113 18.34 -16.20 -4.91
N ASP A 114 17.79 -15.28 -5.70
CA ASP A 114 18.52 -14.60 -6.81
C ASP A 114 18.18 -13.11 -7.05
N LEU A 115 17.67 -12.40 -6.04
CA LEU A 115 17.33 -10.95 -6.10
C LEU A 115 16.24 -10.59 -7.13
N SER A 116 15.59 -11.56 -7.77
CA SER A 116 14.35 -11.29 -8.51
C SER A 116 13.17 -11.15 -7.52
N ALA A 117 12.40 -10.07 -7.66
CA ALA A 117 11.28 -9.83 -6.75
C ALA A 117 10.19 -10.89 -7.00
N THR A 118 10.05 -11.81 -6.06
CA THR A 118 9.10 -12.92 -6.12
C THR A 118 7.70 -12.46 -5.73
N ALA A 119 7.60 -11.46 -4.86
CA ALA A 119 6.34 -10.83 -4.47
C ALA A 119 6.52 -9.33 -4.22
N SER A 120 5.48 -8.54 -4.50
CA SER A 120 5.45 -7.11 -4.23
C SER A 120 4.06 -6.69 -3.79
N LYS A 121 3.97 -5.82 -2.78
CA LYS A 121 2.72 -5.19 -2.35
C LYS A 121 2.98 -3.75 -1.91
N SER A 122 1.99 -2.90 -2.11
CA SER A 122 2.06 -1.50 -1.67
C SER A 122 0.81 -1.08 -0.93
N LEU A 123 0.97 -0.06 -0.10
CA LEU A 123 -0.06 0.58 0.69
C LEU A 123 0.09 2.10 0.55
N THR A 124 -0.99 2.77 0.17
CA THR A 124 -1.04 4.24 0.11
C THR A 124 -1.73 4.76 1.37
N PHE A 125 -1.15 5.78 1.99
CA PHE A 125 -1.70 6.43 3.18
C PHE A 125 -1.40 7.93 3.16
N ARG A 126 -2.21 8.73 3.83
CA ARG A 126 -2.07 10.18 3.92
C ARG A 126 -1.99 10.60 5.37
N MET A 127 -1.01 11.44 5.69
CA MET A 127 -0.88 12.02 7.02
C MET A 127 -1.99 13.05 7.23
N ASN A 128 -2.63 12.98 8.39
CA ASN A 128 -3.63 13.95 8.80
C ASN A 128 -3.02 15.36 8.79
N SER A 129 -3.81 16.33 8.34
CA SER A 129 -3.51 17.75 8.44
C SER A 129 -4.66 18.42 9.15
N THR A 130 -4.35 19.32 10.07
CA THR A 130 -5.35 20.18 10.69
C THR A 130 -6.14 20.90 9.59
N PRO A 131 -7.48 20.94 9.66
CA PRO A 131 -8.27 21.71 8.71
C PRO A 131 -7.76 23.15 8.65
N GLY A 132 -7.67 23.70 7.45
CA GLY A 132 -7.37 25.12 7.29
C GLY A 132 -8.43 25.97 8.02
N PRO A 133 -8.13 27.22 8.40
CA PRO A 133 -9.16 28.09 8.95
C PRO A 133 -10.31 28.27 7.94
N PRO A 134 -11.57 28.37 8.41
CA PRO A 134 -12.68 28.70 7.53
C PRO A 134 -12.40 30.02 6.81
N ARG A 135 -12.80 30.09 5.53
CA ARG A 135 -12.58 31.28 4.70
C ARG A 135 -13.90 31.99 4.43
N ILE A 136 -13.86 33.30 4.29
CA ILE A 136 -15.02 34.06 3.80
C ILE A 136 -15.18 33.72 2.31
N ASP A 137 -16.40 33.41 1.90
CA ASP A 137 -16.74 33.15 0.50
C ASP A 137 -16.87 34.48 -0.23
N ASP A 138 -15.78 34.93 -0.84
CA ASP A 138 -15.72 36.22 -1.56
C ASP A 138 -16.68 36.29 -2.76
N ASN A 139 -17.22 35.15 -3.21
CA ASN A 139 -18.21 35.08 -4.30
C ASN A 139 -19.65 35.26 -3.81
N LYS A 140 -19.88 35.34 -2.50
CA LYS A 140 -21.20 35.57 -1.91
C LYS A 140 -21.25 36.94 -1.25
N ILE A 141 -22.31 37.67 -1.56
CA ILE A 141 -22.56 38.98 -0.97
C ILE A 141 -22.92 38.79 0.50
N SER A 142 -22.23 39.51 1.39
CA SER A 142 -22.61 39.58 2.81
C SER A 142 -23.96 40.25 2.94
N VAL A 143 -24.91 39.58 3.62
CA VAL A 143 -26.27 40.10 3.79
C VAL A 143 -26.38 40.78 5.15
N PHE A 144 -26.75 42.06 5.13
CA PHE A 144 -27.16 42.81 6.32
C PHE A 144 -28.69 42.81 6.40
N THR A 145 -29.24 42.33 7.52
CA THR A 145 -30.66 42.46 7.84
C THR A 145 -30.80 43.08 9.22
N ASP A 146 -31.43 44.26 9.28
CA ASP A 146 -31.77 45.10 10.45
C ASP A 146 -30.68 45.31 11.53
N ARG A 147 -30.22 44.24 12.20
CA ARG A 147 -29.15 44.23 13.22
C ARG A 147 -28.15 43.07 13.11
N ASN A 148 -28.28 42.20 12.12
CA ASN A 148 -27.44 41.02 11.94
C ASN A 148 -26.62 41.12 10.65
N LEU A 149 -25.33 40.82 10.77
CA LEU A 149 -24.43 40.63 9.64
C LEU A 149 -24.26 39.12 9.41
N GLN A 150 -24.71 38.62 8.27
CA GLN A 150 -24.39 37.26 7.83
C GLN A 150 -23.19 37.31 6.88
N ILE A 151 -22.06 36.81 7.37
CA ILE A 151 -20.86 36.60 6.59
C ILE A 151 -20.96 35.20 5.97
N PRO A 152 -20.96 35.06 4.64
CA PRO A 152 -20.93 33.76 4.00
C PRO A 152 -19.54 33.16 4.23
N VAL A 153 -19.50 32.04 4.94
CA VAL A 153 -18.26 31.32 5.26
C VAL A 153 -18.22 30.04 4.42
N THR A 154 -17.11 29.79 3.74
CA THR A 154 -16.77 28.47 3.23
C THR A 154 -16.22 27.62 4.38
N PRO A 155 -16.94 26.57 4.81
CA PRO A 155 -16.45 25.68 5.86
C PRO A 155 -15.15 25.01 5.41
N SER A 156 -14.24 24.81 6.37
CA SER A 156 -13.04 24.01 6.14
C SER A 156 -13.43 22.54 6.07
N HIS A 157 -13.19 21.90 4.94
CA HIS A 157 -13.38 20.46 4.79
C HIS A 157 -12.07 19.73 5.03
N ASP A 158 -12.17 18.54 5.63
CA ASP A 158 -11.06 17.61 5.64
C ASP A 158 -10.60 17.37 4.20
N SER A 159 -9.29 17.29 4.01
CA SER A 159 -8.78 16.94 2.69
C SER A 159 -8.97 15.44 2.49
N GLU A 160 -10.13 15.04 1.96
CA GLU A 160 -10.36 13.65 1.56
C GLU A 160 -9.37 13.27 0.45
N MET A 161 -8.74 12.09 0.56
CA MET A 161 -8.15 11.48 -0.62
C MET A 161 -9.30 11.13 -1.58
N PRO A 162 -9.17 11.41 -2.88
CA PRO A 162 -10.14 10.91 -3.85
C PRO A 162 -10.18 9.38 -3.75
N ASP A 163 -11.39 8.81 -3.78
CA ASP A 163 -11.58 7.36 -3.83
C ASP A 163 -10.84 6.82 -5.07
N GLN A 164 -9.69 6.21 -4.86
CA GLN A 164 -9.07 5.35 -5.87
C GLN A 164 -9.65 3.96 -5.65
N GLU A 165 -10.25 3.40 -6.71
CA GLU A 165 -10.68 2.00 -6.73
C GLU A 165 -9.52 1.11 -6.25
N LEU A 166 -9.76 0.43 -5.12
CA LEU A 166 -8.87 -0.51 -4.46
C LEU A 166 -8.56 -1.73 -5.34
#